data_AF-A0A914QM14-F1
#
_entry.id   AF-A0A914QM14-F1
#
_cell.length_a   1.000
_cell.length_b   1.000
_cell.length_c   1.000
_cell.angle_alpha   90.00
_cell.angle_beta   90.00
_cell.angle_gamma   90.00
#
_symmetry.space_group_name_H-M   'P 1'
#
loop_
_entity.id
_entity.type
_entity.pdbx_description
1 polymer ?
#
loop_
_entity_poly.entity_id
_entity_poly.type
_entity_poly.pdbx_seq_one_letter_code
_entity_poly.pdbx_strand_id
1 'polypeptide(L)'
;MVVAFIGIQIGEILNYVHQAKIIHADIKPDNFVIAQSMPSELPQHHYITPFVKLIDFGRAIDMSQYENITFKGRAGTNGFDCHEMQEDRPWTYQTDFYGYVGTMHVLMFGNYMKTFYNPTKKIYCFTEQLKRRYPLCETWTNIFREFLNIPNCDHMPSWKNVVNQLKRDLEDFATEDVSAWRRAVDKCNAVLRNSVAN
;
A
#
# COMPACT_ATOMS: atom_id res chain seq x y z
N MET A 1 -8.44 -4.68 10.04
CA MET A 1 -9.49 -3.65 9.92
C MET A 1 -8.88 -2.27 9.71
N VAL A 2 -8.32 -1.62 10.72
CA VAL A 2 -7.70 -0.27 10.56
C VAL A 2 -6.63 -0.22 9.48
N VAL A 3 -5.70 -1.18 9.49
CA VAL A 3 -4.67 -1.29 8.45
C VAL A 3 -5.27 -1.45 7.06
N ALA A 4 -6.40 -2.16 6.92
CA ALA A 4 -7.06 -2.32 5.63
C ALA A 4 -7.75 -1.03 5.16
N PHE A 5 -8.37 -0.30 6.08
CA PHE A 5 -8.92 1.03 5.78
C PHE A 5 -7.82 1.99 5.30
N ILE A 6 -6.66 2.00 5.96
CA ILE A 6 -5.50 2.79 5.56
C ILE A 6 -4.99 2.35 4.17
N GLY A 7 -4.83 1.04 3.95
CA GLY A 7 -4.40 0.51 2.66
C GLY A 7 -5.34 0.86 1.50
N ILE A 8 -6.66 0.88 1.75
CA ILE A 8 -7.65 1.36 0.78
C ILE A 8 -7.38 2.82 0.40
N GLN A 9 -7.23 3.72 1.38
CA GLN A 9 -6.97 5.14 1.08
C GLN A 9 -5.64 5.36 0.35
N ILE A 10 -4.59 4.63 0.74
CA ILE A 10 -3.30 4.70 0.04
C ILE A 10 -3.46 4.21 -1.40
N GLY A 11 -4.17 3.09 -1.63
CA GLY A 11 -4.44 2.59 -2.97
C GLY A 11 -5.27 3.55 -3.83
N GLU A 12 -6.23 4.25 -3.23
CA GLU A 12 -6.99 5.31 -3.91
C GLU A 12 -6.11 6.51 -4.30
N ILE A 13 -5.24 6.95 -3.39
CA ILE A 13 -4.27 8.01 -3.68
C ILE A 13 -3.38 7.60 -4.85
N LEU A 14 -2.79 6.40 -4.80
CA LEU A 14 -1.91 5.90 -5.86
C LEU A 14 -2.64 5.73 -7.20
N ASN A 15 -3.91 5.32 -7.17
CA ASN A 15 -4.75 5.29 -8.36
C ASN A 15 -4.86 6.69 -9.00
N TYR A 16 -5.12 7.75 -8.21
CA TYR A 16 -5.21 9.11 -8.74
C TYR A 16 -3.85 9.64 -9.23
N VAL A 17 -2.76 9.36 -8.51
CA VAL A 17 -1.39 9.75 -8.90
C VAL A 17 -1.02 9.11 -10.25
N HIS A 18 -1.28 7.81 -10.42
CA HIS A 18 -0.99 7.10 -11.66
C HIS A 18 -1.90 7.52 -12.82
N GLN A 19 -3.17 7.84 -12.55
CA GLN A 19 -4.08 8.42 -13.56
C GLN A 19 -3.61 9.80 -14.05
N ALA A 20 -2.94 10.56 -13.19
CA ALA A 20 -2.29 11.82 -13.56
C ALA A 20 -0.95 11.62 -14.31
N LYS A 21 -0.59 10.37 -14.66
CA LYS A 21 0.69 10.00 -15.27
C LYS A 21 1.90 10.38 -14.40
N ILE A 22 1.78 10.23 -13.08
CA ILE A 22 2.87 10.49 -12.15
C ILE A 22 3.30 9.17 -11.50
N ILE A 23 4.60 8.96 -11.37
CA ILE A 23 5.18 7.97 -10.46
C ILE A 23 5.68 8.74 -9.23
N HIS A 24 5.31 8.35 -8.02
CA HIS A 24 5.81 9.03 -6.82
C HIS A 24 7.27 8.67 -6.53
N ALA A 25 7.65 7.41 -6.74
CA ALA A 25 9.00 6.85 -6.62
C ALA A 25 9.63 6.92 -5.22
N ASP A 26 8.81 7.15 -4.18
CA ASP A 26 9.25 7.16 -2.78
C ASP A 26 8.10 6.82 -1.82
N ILE A 27 7.29 5.82 -2.18
CA ILE A 27 6.17 5.37 -1.35
C ILE A 27 6.72 4.58 -0.16
N LYS A 28 6.59 5.17 1.04
CA LYS A 28 7.00 4.62 2.33
C LYS A 28 6.17 5.23 3.46
N PRO A 29 6.11 4.61 4.66
CA PRO A 29 5.30 5.11 5.78
C PRO A 29 5.54 6.58 6.13
N ASP A 30 6.79 7.05 6.06
CA ASP A 30 7.19 8.42 6.42
C ASP A 30 6.56 9.50 5.53
N ASN A 31 6.20 9.14 4.29
CA ASN A 31 5.60 10.05 3.32
C ASN A 31 4.06 10.06 3.38
N PHE A 32 3.48 9.41 4.40
CA PHE A 32 2.04 9.47 4.66
C PHE A 32 1.76 10.17 5.99
N VAL A 33 0.91 11.20 5.95
CA VAL A 33 0.47 11.93 7.14
C VAL A 33 -0.98 11.60 7.47
N ILE A 34 -1.27 11.51 8.76
CA ILE A 34 -2.63 11.32 9.27
C ILE A 34 -3.27 12.70 9.40
N ALA A 35 -4.31 12.96 8.61
CA ALA A 35 -4.92 14.28 8.50
C ALA A 35 -5.95 14.56 9.60
N GLN A 36 -6.57 13.52 10.16
CA GLN A 36 -7.64 13.64 11.13
C GLN A 36 -7.85 12.30 11.88
N SER A 37 -8.78 12.29 12.83
CA SER A 37 -9.22 11.03 13.45
C SER A 37 -9.98 10.15 12.46
N MET A 38 -9.90 8.83 12.66
CA MET A 38 -10.71 7.89 11.91
C MET A 38 -12.18 8.00 12.32
N PRO A 39 -13.11 7.89 11.36
CA PRO A 39 -14.53 7.91 11.66
C PRO A 39 -14.96 6.64 12.40
N SER A 40 -15.81 6.81 13.41
CA SER A 40 -16.34 5.73 14.26
C SER A 40 -17.46 4.91 13.60
N GLU A 41 -18.04 5.41 12.51
CA GLU A 41 -19.08 4.71 11.75
C GLU A 41 -18.46 3.63 10.85
N LEU A 42 -19.31 2.84 10.18
CA LEU A 42 -18.84 1.75 9.32
C LEU A 42 -18.07 2.28 8.10
N PRO A 43 -17.08 1.52 7.58
CA PRO A 43 -16.22 1.94 6.47
C PRO A 43 -16.97 2.47 5.23
N GLN A 44 -18.09 1.83 4.90
CA GLN A 44 -18.96 2.15 3.76
C GLN A 44 -19.42 3.62 3.71
N HIS A 45 -19.43 4.33 4.85
CA HIS A 45 -19.90 5.71 4.92
C HIS A 45 -18.77 6.74 4.77
N HIS A 46 -17.49 6.33 4.75
CA HIS A 46 -16.38 7.25 5.01
C HIS A 46 -15.13 7.13 4.15
N TYR A 47 -15.12 6.31 3.09
CA TYR A 47 -13.96 6.32 2.17
C TYR A 47 -13.71 7.70 1.53
N ILE A 48 -14.72 8.57 1.47
CA ILE A 48 -14.61 9.94 0.95
C ILE A 48 -13.85 10.86 1.92
N THR A 49 -13.81 10.54 3.21
CA THR A 49 -13.17 11.39 4.21
C THR A 49 -11.67 11.06 4.28
N PRO A 50 -10.77 11.99 3.89
CA PRO A 50 -9.35 11.71 3.83
C PRO A 50 -8.77 11.58 5.25
N PHE A 51 -8.40 10.36 5.62
CA PHE A 51 -7.71 10.04 6.86
C PHE A 51 -6.19 10.06 6.66
N VAL A 52 -5.72 9.62 5.50
CA VAL A 52 -4.30 9.64 5.10
C VAL A 52 -4.10 10.60 3.93
N LYS A 53 -2.99 11.33 3.93
CA LYS A 53 -2.52 12.13 2.80
C LYS A 53 -1.09 11.74 2.44
N LEU A 54 -0.80 11.67 1.14
CA LEU A 54 0.54 11.50 0.61
C LEU A 54 1.22 12.86 0.51
N ILE A 55 2.49 12.92 0.93
CA ILE A 55 3.35 14.10 0.88
C ILE A 55 4.66 13.74 0.18
N ASP A 56 5.48 14.77 -0.06
CA ASP A 56 6.85 14.64 -0.59
C ASP A 56 6.95 14.06 -2.01
N PHE A 57 6.61 14.89 -2.99
CA PHE A 57 6.81 14.60 -4.41
C PHE A 57 8.22 14.98 -4.91
N GLY A 58 9.20 15.14 -4.03
CA GLY A 58 10.57 15.57 -4.40
C GLY A 58 11.29 14.62 -5.35
N ARG A 59 10.78 13.38 -5.49
CA ARG A 59 11.31 12.33 -6.36
C ARG A 59 10.33 11.89 -7.44
N ALA A 60 9.19 12.56 -7.53
CA ALA A 60 8.14 12.18 -8.45
C ALA A 60 8.60 12.36 -9.90
N ILE A 61 8.13 11.48 -10.77
CA ILE A 61 8.42 11.47 -12.20
C ILE A 61 7.13 11.73 -12.95
N ASP A 62 7.12 12.79 -13.75
CA ASP A 62 6.03 13.08 -14.67
C ASP A 62 6.19 12.27 -15.97
N MET A 63 5.42 11.20 -16.09
CA MET A 63 5.41 10.31 -17.24
C MET A 63 4.75 10.94 -18.47
N SER A 64 4.04 12.07 -18.32
CA SER A 64 3.51 12.80 -19.49
C SER A 64 4.63 13.38 -20.37
N GLN A 65 5.82 13.59 -19.81
CA GLN A 65 7.01 14.04 -20.54
C GLN A 65 7.78 12.90 -21.21
N TYR A 66 7.43 11.64 -20.93
CA TYR A 66 8.19 10.45 -21.32
C TYR A 66 7.27 9.35 -21.87
N GLU A 67 6.87 9.48 -23.14
CA GLU A 67 6.05 8.46 -23.80
C GLU A 67 6.87 7.22 -24.15
N ASN A 68 6.37 6.04 -23.75
CA ASN A 68 6.97 4.73 -24.04
C ASN A 68 8.42 4.55 -23.53
N ILE A 69 8.81 5.33 -22.52
CA ILE A 69 10.12 5.21 -21.87
C ILE A 69 10.02 4.34 -20.62
N THR A 70 11.07 3.57 -20.37
CA THR A 70 11.31 2.86 -19.12
C THR A 70 12.60 3.38 -18.49
N PHE A 71 12.70 3.27 -17.17
CA PHE A 71 13.87 3.69 -16.41
C PHE A 71 14.72 2.49 -16.02
N LYS A 72 16.00 2.77 -15.73
CA LYS A 72 16.95 1.85 -15.12
C LYS A 72 17.72 2.56 -14.03
N GLY A 73 18.36 1.78 -13.16
CA GLY A 73 19.09 2.30 -12.01
C GLY A 73 18.28 2.29 -10.72
N ARG A 74 18.96 2.66 -9.64
CA ARG A 74 18.45 2.55 -8.26
C ARG A 74 18.01 3.89 -7.71
N ALA A 75 16.95 3.84 -6.92
CA ALA A 75 16.51 4.96 -6.10
C ALA A 75 17.49 5.22 -4.92
N GLY A 76 18.29 4.23 -4.52
CA GLY A 76 19.26 4.37 -3.43
C GLY A 76 18.63 4.40 -2.04
N THR A 77 17.36 3.98 -1.94
CA THR A 77 16.62 3.97 -0.68
C THR A 77 16.59 2.54 -0.16
N ASN A 78 17.52 2.24 0.75
CA ASN A 78 17.69 0.90 1.30
C ASN A 78 16.35 0.36 1.84
N GLY A 79 15.87 -0.74 1.26
CA GLY A 79 14.62 -1.41 1.64
C GLY A 79 13.37 -1.00 0.84
N PHE A 80 13.44 0.03 -0.02
CA PHE A 80 12.32 0.47 -0.86
C PHE A 80 12.63 0.46 -2.37
N ASP A 81 13.87 0.25 -2.76
CA ASP A 81 14.21 -0.08 -4.16
C ASP A 81 13.49 -1.37 -4.57
N CYS A 82 12.65 -1.32 -5.62
CA CYS A 82 11.89 -2.48 -6.09
C CYS A 82 12.80 -3.53 -6.75
N HIS A 83 12.26 -4.73 -6.99
CA HIS A 83 13.03 -5.84 -7.56
C HIS A 83 13.68 -5.48 -8.89
N GLU A 84 12.97 -4.73 -9.75
CA GLU A 84 13.50 -4.25 -11.02
C GLU A 84 14.75 -3.39 -10.81
N MET A 85 14.74 -2.46 -9.86
CA MET A 85 15.89 -1.61 -9.53
C MET A 85 17.06 -2.44 -8.96
N GLN A 86 16.75 -3.43 -8.11
CA GLN A 86 17.75 -4.29 -7.48
C GLN A 86 18.50 -5.13 -8.52
N GLU A 87 17.78 -5.59 -9.55
CA GLU A 87 18.25 -6.47 -10.62
C GLU A 87 18.66 -5.75 -11.91
N ASP A 88 18.64 -4.41 -11.94
CA ASP A 88 18.89 -3.59 -13.14
C ASP A 88 17.96 -3.90 -14.34
N ARG A 89 16.72 -4.30 -14.03
CA ARG A 89 15.64 -4.45 -15.02
C ARG A 89 14.95 -3.10 -15.29
N PRO A 90 14.34 -2.93 -16.47
CA PRO A 90 13.51 -1.78 -16.77
C PRO A 90 12.31 -1.66 -15.82
N TRP A 91 12.00 -0.44 -15.37
CA TRP A 91 10.87 -0.14 -14.48
C TRP A 91 10.19 1.19 -14.82
N THR A 92 8.93 1.32 -14.41
CA THR A 92 8.08 2.51 -14.40
C THR A 92 7.26 2.53 -13.10
N TYR A 93 5.95 2.28 -13.15
CA TYR A 93 5.05 2.37 -12.00
C TYR A 93 5.30 1.29 -10.92
N GLN A 94 6.05 0.21 -11.21
CA GLN A 94 6.30 -0.89 -10.28
C GLN A 94 6.86 -0.42 -8.94
N THR A 95 7.66 0.66 -8.93
CA THR A 95 8.25 1.20 -7.71
C THR A 95 7.20 1.62 -6.68
N ASP A 96 6.08 2.21 -7.12
CA ASP A 96 5.00 2.63 -6.22
C ASP A 96 4.19 1.44 -5.71
N PHE A 97 3.98 0.40 -6.54
CA PHE A 97 3.36 -0.86 -6.11
C PHE A 97 4.23 -1.56 -5.06
N TYR A 98 5.55 -1.61 -5.27
CA TYR A 98 6.50 -2.18 -4.30
C TYR A 98 6.47 -1.39 -3.00
N GLY A 99 6.52 -0.05 -3.07
CA GLY A 99 6.44 0.84 -1.91
C GLY A 99 5.10 0.71 -1.15
N TYR A 100 3.99 0.47 -1.85
CA TYR A 100 2.72 0.12 -1.22
C TYR A 100 2.84 -1.16 -0.39
N VAL A 101 3.39 -2.25 -0.94
CA VAL A 101 3.58 -3.49 -0.19
C VAL A 101 4.51 -3.25 1.01
N GLY A 102 5.62 -2.54 0.83
CA GLY A 102 6.54 -2.19 1.91
C GLY A 102 5.87 -1.37 3.02
N THR A 103 5.05 -0.39 2.65
CA THR A 103 4.27 0.43 3.60
C THR A 103 3.26 -0.41 4.37
N MET A 104 2.49 -1.24 3.67
CA MET A 104 1.51 -2.12 4.30
C MET A 104 2.16 -3.16 5.21
N HIS A 105 3.34 -3.66 4.85
CA HIS A 105 4.13 -4.56 5.68
C HIS A 105 4.49 -3.90 7.02
N VAL A 106 5.02 -2.68 7.00
CA VAL A 106 5.36 -1.93 8.22
C VAL A 106 4.11 -1.74 9.09
N LEU A 107 2.98 -1.38 8.50
CA LEU A 107 1.72 -1.22 9.25
C LEU A 107 1.20 -2.53 9.88
N MET A 108 1.49 -3.69 9.27
CA MET A 108 1.03 -4.99 9.76
C MET A 108 1.99 -5.65 10.77
N PHE A 109 3.29 -5.47 10.59
CA PHE A 109 4.33 -6.20 11.33
C PHE A 109 5.21 -5.30 12.21
N GLY A 110 5.19 -3.98 12.00
CA GLY A 110 6.00 -3.02 12.75
C GLY A 110 7.48 -3.01 12.38
N ASN A 111 7.85 -3.65 11.26
CA ASN A 111 9.22 -3.71 10.77
C ASN A 111 9.27 -3.60 9.24
N TYR A 112 10.44 -3.22 8.72
CA TYR A 112 10.65 -3.10 7.28
C TYR A 112 10.57 -4.45 6.57
N MET A 113 9.91 -4.45 5.42
CA MET A 113 9.74 -5.62 4.56
C MET A 113 11.09 -6.18 4.14
N LYS A 114 11.22 -7.51 4.21
CA LYS A 114 12.32 -8.25 3.61
C LYS A 114 11.78 -9.28 2.64
N THR A 115 12.37 -9.34 1.47
CA THR A 115 11.92 -10.20 0.38
C THR A 115 12.99 -11.21 -0.01
N PHE A 116 12.56 -12.37 -0.51
CA PHE A 116 13.43 -13.39 -1.08
C PHE A 116 12.82 -13.94 -2.36
N TYR A 117 13.68 -14.37 -3.28
CA TYR A 117 13.26 -15.07 -4.48
C TYR A 117 13.05 -16.56 -4.19
N ASN A 118 11.87 -17.08 -4.53
CA ASN A 118 11.56 -18.51 -4.46
C ASN A 118 11.86 -19.16 -5.83
N PRO A 119 12.94 -19.96 -5.97
CA PRO A 119 13.35 -20.51 -7.25
C PRO A 119 12.38 -21.56 -7.80
N THR A 120 11.68 -22.30 -6.92
CA THR A 120 10.70 -23.32 -7.32
C THR A 120 9.45 -22.70 -7.93
N LYS A 121 8.95 -21.63 -7.30
CA LYS A 121 7.75 -20.92 -7.76
C LYS A 121 8.05 -19.82 -8.76
N LYS A 122 9.33 -19.45 -8.92
CA LYS A 122 9.83 -18.34 -9.74
C LYS A 122 9.15 -17.00 -9.43
N ILE A 123 9.01 -16.70 -8.14
CA ILE A 123 8.37 -15.48 -7.64
C ILE A 123 9.13 -14.94 -6.44
N TYR A 124 9.00 -13.64 -6.21
CA TYR A 124 9.34 -12.96 -4.99
C TYR A 124 8.26 -13.14 -3.92
N CYS A 125 8.72 -13.39 -2.69
CA CYS A 125 7.91 -13.48 -1.48
C CYS A 125 8.53 -12.59 -0.39
N PHE A 126 7.73 -12.10 0.55
CA PHE A 126 8.24 -11.52 1.80
C PHE A 126 8.46 -12.59 2.87
N THR A 127 9.38 -12.35 3.80
CA THR A 127 9.83 -13.35 4.78
C THR A 127 8.81 -13.68 5.86
N GLU A 128 8.06 -12.68 6.30
CA GLU A 128 7.03 -12.79 7.31
C GLU A 128 5.81 -13.52 6.74
N GLN A 129 5.11 -14.30 7.57
CA GLN A 129 3.85 -14.92 7.17
C GLN A 129 2.68 -14.14 7.76
N LEU A 130 1.72 -13.79 6.90
CA LEU A 130 0.44 -13.26 7.35
C LEU A 130 -0.26 -14.35 8.19
N LYS A 131 -0.63 -13.99 9.43
CA LYS A 131 -1.30 -14.92 10.33
C LYS A 131 -2.73 -15.10 9.85
N ARG A 132 -3.22 -16.34 9.78
CA ARG A 132 -4.61 -16.67 9.36
C ARG A 132 -5.70 -15.87 10.09
N ARG A 133 -5.43 -15.45 11.34
CA ARG A 133 -6.34 -14.63 12.15
C ARG A 133 -6.38 -13.15 11.76
N TYR A 134 -5.51 -12.70 10.87
CA TYR A 134 -5.53 -11.31 10.41
C TYR A 134 -6.75 -11.10 9.50
N PRO A 135 -7.52 -10.02 9.70
CA PRO A 135 -8.59 -9.69 8.77
C PRO A 135 -8.06 -9.60 7.34
N LEU A 136 -8.80 -10.17 6.38
CA LEU A 136 -8.48 -10.15 4.96
C LEU A 136 -7.14 -10.85 4.62
N CYS A 137 -6.70 -11.84 5.41
CA CYS A 137 -5.41 -12.50 5.23
C CYS A 137 -5.18 -13.03 3.80
N GLU A 138 -6.19 -13.67 3.20
CA GLU A 138 -6.10 -14.21 1.84
C GLU A 138 -6.02 -13.09 0.79
N THR A 139 -6.89 -12.09 0.89
CA THR A 139 -6.87 -10.89 0.04
C THR A 139 -5.51 -10.21 0.06
N TRP A 140 -4.93 -9.98 1.25
CA TRP A 140 -3.58 -9.41 1.39
C TRP A 140 -2.50 -10.27 0.77
N THR A 141 -2.57 -11.58 0.96
CA THR A 141 -1.60 -12.52 0.38
C THR A 141 -1.60 -12.42 -1.15
N ASN A 142 -2.78 -12.36 -1.75
CA ASN A 142 -2.95 -12.27 -3.20
C ASN A 142 -2.45 -10.92 -3.74
N ILE A 143 -2.84 -9.80 -3.11
CA ILE A 143 -2.41 -8.44 -3.50
C ILE A 143 -0.89 -8.29 -3.41
N PHE A 144 -0.28 -8.69 -2.28
CA PHE A 144 1.16 -8.57 -2.09
C PHE A 144 1.92 -9.44 -3.08
N ARG A 145 1.41 -10.65 -3.37
CA ARG A 145 2.00 -11.51 -4.39
C ARG A 145 1.93 -10.87 -5.78
N GLU A 146 0.79 -10.30 -6.16
CA GLU A 146 0.63 -9.62 -7.45
C GLU A 146 1.60 -8.43 -7.58
N PHE A 147 1.64 -7.56 -6.57
CA PHE A 147 2.42 -6.31 -6.63
C PHE A 147 3.93 -6.53 -6.54
N LEU A 148 4.39 -7.57 -5.85
CA LEU A 148 5.81 -7.94 -5.82
C LEU A 148 6.27 -8.67 -7.10
N ASN A 149 5.34 -9.11 -7.96
CA ASN A 149 5.66 -9.98 -9.10
C ASN A 149 5.05 -9.45 -10.42
N ILE A 150 5.15 -8.13 -10.64
CA ILE A 150 4.69 -7.50 -11.88
C ILE A 150 5.60 -7.96 -13.03
N PRO A 151 5.07 -8.59 -14.10
CA PRO A 151 5.93 -9.23 -15.11
C PRO A 151 6.80 -8.25 -15.91
N ASN A 152 6.26 -7.10 -16.28
CA ASN A 152 6.94 -6.06 -17.06
C ASN A 152 6.13 -4.75 -17.04
N CYS A 153 6.65 -3.71 -17.70
CA CYS A 153 6.06 -2.36 -17.70
C CYS A 153 4.68 -2.27 -18.40
N ASP A 154 4.31 -3.24 -19.24
CA ASP A 154 3.06 -3.25 -19.99
C ASP A 154 1.92 -4.01 -19.27
N HIS A 155 2.24 -4.68 -18.17
CA HIS A 155 1.30 -5.56 -17.44
C HIS A 155 1.10 -5.09 -15.99
N MET A 156 0.73 -3.81 -15.84
CA MET A 156 0.50 -3.21 -14.53
C MET A 156 -0.80 -3.70 -13.88
N PRO A 157 -0.81 -4.00 -12.56
CA PRO A 157 -2.03 -4.25 -11.82
C PRO A 157 -2.97 -3.03 -11.83
N SER A 158 -4.27 -3.29 -11.70
CA SER A 158 -5.27 -2.22 -11.61
C SER A 158 -5.51 -1.83 -10.14
N TRP A 159 -5.07 -0.63 -9.75
CA TRP A 159 -5.40 -0.07 -8.44
C TRP A 159 -6.89 -0.07 -8.16
N LYS A 160 -7.72 0.29 -9.15
CA LYS A 160 -9.19 0.28 -9.03
C LYS A 160 -9.72 -1.10 -8.65
N ASN A 161 -9.20 -2.17 -9.26
CA ASN A 161 -9.64 -3.54 -8.94
C ASN A 161 -9.25 -3.93 -7.51
N VAL A 162 -8.00 -3.63 -7.12
CA VAL A 162 -7.46 -3.92 -5.78
C VAL A 162 -8.23 -3.16 -4.69
N VAL A 163 -8.43 -1.86 -4.88
CA VAL A 163 -9.19 -1.00 -3.97
C VAL A 163 -10.62 -1.51 -3.81
N ASN A 164 -11.30 -1.84 -4.91
CA ASN A 164 -12.66 -2.36 -4.86
C ASN A 164 -12.75 -3.72 -4.15
N GLN A 165 -11.75 -4.59 -4.33
CA GLN A 165 -11.68 -5.86 -3.61
C GLN A 165 -11.50 -5.63 -2.10
N LEU A 166 -10.55 -4.79 -1.70
CA LEU A 166 -10.30 -4.48 -0.29
C LEU A 166 -11.52 -3.83 0.38
N LYS A 167 -12.23 -2.93 -0.32
CA LYS A 167 -13.46 -2.30 0.19
C LYS A 167 -14.53 -3.34 0.48
N ARG A 168 -14.84 -4.21 -0.48
CA ARG A 168 -15.81 -5.30 -0.30
C ARG A 168 -15.44 -6.16 0.90
N ASP A 169 -14.22 -6.69 0.93
CA ASP A 169 -13.81 -7.62 1.98
C ASP A 169 -13.74 -6.95 3.37
N LEU A 170 -13.43 -5.65 3.43
CA LEU A 170 -13.43 -4.90 4.69
C LEU A 170 -14.86 -4.61 5.16
N GLU A 171 -15.77 -4.27 4.26
CA GLU A 171 -17.18 -4.03 4.56
C GLU A 171 -17.87 -5.29 5.07
N ASP A 172 -17.66 -6.43 4.40
CA ASP A 172 -18.18 -7.73 4.82
C ASP A 172 -17.66 -8.06 6.23
N PHE A 173 -16.35 -7.98 6.45
CA PHE A 173 -15.74 -8.26 7.75
C PHE A 173 -16.22 -7.29 8.86
N ALA A 174 -16.37 -6.00 8.55
CA ALA A 174 -16.81 -5.00 9.52
C ALA A 174 -18.30 -5.12 9.85
N THR A 175 -19.11 -5.63 8.92
CA THR A 175 -20.55 -5.87 9.13
C THR A 175 -20.78 -7.11 9.98
N GLU A 176 -19.96 -8.15 9.82
CA GLU A 176 -20.01 -9.36 10.65
C GLU A 176 -19.68 -9.10 12.13
N ASP A 177 -18.73 -8.20 12.42
CA ASP A 177 -18.39 -7.78 13.79
C ASP A 177 -18.19 -6.26 13.92
N VAL A 178 -19.32 -5.54 13.88
CA VAL A 178 -19.38 -4.08 14.06
C VAL A 178 -18.72 -3.63 15.37
N SER A 179 -18.82 -4.45 16.41
CA SER A 179 -18.24 -4.13 17.71
C SER A 179 -16.71 -4.20 17.69
N ALA A 180 -16.14 -5.17 16.99
CA ALA A 180 -14.69 -5.23 16.79
C ALA A 180 -14.19 -4.08 15.92
N TRP A 181 -14.94 -3.68 14.88
CA TRP A 181 -14.62 -2.49 14.10
C TRP A 181 -14.51 -1.24 14.99
N ARG A 182 -15.57 -0.95 15.76
CA ARG A 182 -15.61 0.20 16.67
C ARG A 182 -14.46 0.19 17.68
N ARG A 183 -14.22 -0.95 18.36
CA ARG A 183 -13.10 -1.09 19.29
C ARG A 183 -11.74 -0.82 18.63
N ALA A 184 -11.55 -1.27 17.38
CA ALA A 184 -10.31 -1.06 16.65
C ALA A 184 -10.11 0.42 16.28
N VAL A 185 -11.18 1.10 15.84
CA VAL A 185 -11.17 2.55 15.56
C VAL A 185 -10.90 3.35 16.83
N ASP A 186 -11.60 3.06 17.92
CA ASP A 186 -11.43 3.77 19.20
C ASP A 186 -10.01 3.67 19.71
N LYS A 187 -9.41 2.48 19.62
CA LYS A 187 -8.01 2.25 19.98
C LYS A 187 -7.06 3.05 19.10
N CYS A 188 -7.29 3.10 17.78
CA CYS A 188 -6.48 3.90 16.87
C CYS A 188 -6.58 5.39 17.21
N ASN A 189 -7.79 5.92 17.36
CA ASN A 189 -8.01 7.33 17.71
C ASN A 189 -7.43 7.71 19.08
N ALA A 190 -7.44 6.79 20.05
CA ALA A 190 -6.80 7.03 21.34
C ALA A 190 -5.28 7.18 21.22
N VAL A 191 -4.62 6.34 20.40
CA VAL A 191 -3.18 6.48 20.12
C VAL A 191 -2.88 7.82 19.45
N LEU A 192 -3.68 8.22 18.45
CA LEU A 192 -3.49 9.48 17.73
C LEU A 192 -3.65 10.71 18.62
N ARG A 193 -4.61 10.71 19.55
CA ARG A 193 -4.75 11.81 20.53
C ARG A 193 -3.54 11.93 21.43
N ASN A 194 -3.00 10.80 21.90
CA ASN A 194 -1.83 10.79 22.78
C ASN A 194 -0.55 11.22 22.06
N SER A 195 -0.44 11.03 20.74
CA SER A 195 0.72 11.48 19.96
C SER A 195 0.70 12.99 19.65
N VAL A 196 -0.45 13.65 19.73
CA VAL A 196 -0.58 15.11 19.52
C VAL A 196 -0.45 15.90 20.83
N ALA A 197 -0.64 15.22 21.97
CA ALA A 197 -0.54 15.82 23.30
C ALA A 197 0.90 15.88 23.85
N ASN A 198 1.87 15.28 23.15
CA ASN A 198 3.31 15.32 23.47
C ASN A 198 4.05 16.17 22.42
#